data_AF-A0A136LZ61-F1
#
_entry.id   AF-A0A136LZ61-F1
#
_cell.length_a   1.000
_cell.length_b   1.000
_cell.length_c   1.000
_cell.angle_alpha   90.00
_cell.angle_beta   90.00
_cell.angle_gamma   90.00
#
_symmetry.space_group_name_H-M   'P 1'
#
loop_
_entity.id
_entity.type
_entity.pdbx_description
1 polymer ?
#
loop_
_entity_poly.entity_id
_entity_poly.type
_entity_poly.pdbx_seq_one_letter_code
_entity_poly.pdbx_strand_id
1 'polypeptide(L)'
;MKKMLVAVILFVLTGGLYIHAVIAEQYPVIIENTDDYADAISPALERMLKTEIAHNWTKERHPQNLFVIGDVRIEDGWGIVSLFPKALETESMLAAQHYSSFQSENGMNALFLEDPLLVALEGNTSAGMIIRSLPAEEQSSLTTYFTPEYSSAGDLSQVYLGYKFPFDRSVGFNIWRHPHGWHNDASGNKALDFGGGDITTDTYVLSAAPGMVTSICKNTDGRQAFMYIQTEDPDNPGTLLKGETLLYLHFDKDSIPAEIKQNAWVERGQILGRLVEGGDELNSSCPQYGVGRHSHITFPNKPFVIDSHTMTTYDDGSLKILKDSQELHWTKDTVFNSTQDTEGACDLVDGMIWHVYKDCFLSGHNVVNSHVWIGSGSMLTLEPYSTLDIDFSSSYLKVSPEGGITLKSQSKLY
;
A
#
# COMPACT_ATOMS: atom_id res chain seq x y z
N MET A 1 48.57 -6.90 5.31
CA MET A 1 47.41 -7.71 5.74
C MET A 1 46.61 -7.05 6.88
N LYS A 2 46.13 -5.82 6.71
CA LYS A 2 45.27 -5.13 7.72
C LYS A 2 43.92 -4.65 7.16
N LYS A 3 43.71 -4.71 5.84
CA LYS A 3 42.48 -4.24 5.18
C LYS A 3 41.41 -5.34 5.00
N MET A 4 41.76 -6.60 5.21
CA MET A 4 40.84 -7.74 5.00
C MET A 4 39.99 -8.07 6.24
N LEU A 5 40.42 -7.61 7.43
CA LEU A 5 39.70 -7.87 8.69
C LEU A 5 38.46 -6.96 8.87
N VAL A 6 38.50 -5.74 8.31
CA VAL A 6 37.40 -4.76 8.45
C VAL A 6 36.19 -5.14 7.60
N ALA A 7 36.39 -5.73 6.42
CA ALA A 7 35.31 -6.14 5.52
C ALA A 7 34.50 -7.33 6.07
N VAL A 8 35.16 -8.28 6.75
CA VAL A 8 34.48 -9.47 7.33
C VAL A 8 33.65 -9.08 8.56
N ILE A 9 34.13 -8.14 9.37
CA ILE A 9 33.37 -7.64 10.54
C ILE A 9 32.13 -6.85 10.08
N LEU A 10 32.23 -6.08 8.99
CA LEU A 10 31.09 -5.33 8.44
C LEU A 10 29.99 -6.27 7.90
N PHE A 11 30.37 -7.35 7.20
CA PHE A 11 29.43 -8.32 6.62
C PHE A 11 28.67 -9.14 7.68
N VAL A 12 29.31 -9.44 8.82
CA VAL A 12 28.68 -10.15 9.92
C VAL A 12 27.70 -9.24 10.69
N LEU A 13 28.02 -7.96 10.84
CA LEU A 13 27.14 -7.00 11.53
C LEU A 13 25.93 -6.59 10.67
N THR A 14 26.09 -6.39 9.36
CA THR A 14 24.95 -6.06 8.48
C THR A 14 24.08 -7.28 8.18
N GLY A 15 24.68 -8.47 8.02
CA GLY A 15 23.93 -9.73 7.86
C GLY A 15 23.15 -10.11 9.12
N GLY A 16 23.70 -9.88 10.31
CA GLY A 16 22.99 -10.14 11.58
C GLY A 16 21.77 -9.22 11.78
N LEU A 17 21.86 -7.95 11.40
CA LEU A 17 20.75 -6.99 11.51
C LEU A 17 19.64 -7.27 10.49
N TYR A 18 19.98 -7.70 9.27
CA TYR A 18 18.99 -8.02 8.23
C TYR A 18 18.20 -9.30 8.52
N ILE A 19 18.83 -10.29 9.17
CA ILE A 19 18.17 -11.57 9.50
C ILE A 19 17.11 -11.38 10.60
N HIS A 20 17.30 -10.46 11.56
CA HIS A 20 16.32 -10.25 12.64
C HIS A 20 15.06 -9.51 12.15
N ALA A 21 15.19 -8.58 11.21
CA ALA A 21 14.05 -7.84 10.67
C ALA A 21 13.14 -8.71 9.77
N VAL A 22 13.71 -9.62 8.98
CA VAL A 22 12.97 -10.47 8.05
C VAL A 22 12.26 -11.64 8.76
N ILE A 23 12.75 -12.09 9.92
CA ILE A 23 12.16 -13.23 10.64
C ILE A 23 10.92 -12.83 11.45
N ALA A 24 10.83 -11.59 11.95
CA ALA A 24 9.68 -11.13 12.75
C ALA A 24 8.37 -11.03 11.95
N GLU A 25 8.42 -11.01 10.60
CA GLU A 25 7.21 -10.98 9.75
C GLU A 25 6.59 -12.37 9.53
N GLN A 26 7.23 -13.47 9.94
CA GLN A 26 6.74 -14.83 9.67
C GLN A 26 6.03 -15.52 10.85
N TYR A 27 6.10 -14.97 12.06
CA TYR A 27 5.44 -15.58 13.22
C TYR A 27 4.03 -15.01 13.41
N PRO A 28 2.99 -15.85 13.61
CA PRO A 28 1.65 -15.36 13.89
C PRO A 28 1.63 -14.57 15.20
N VAL A 29 0.79 -13.53 15.28
CA VAL A 29 0.57 -12.81 16.54
C VAL A 29 -0.12 -13.73 17.53
N ILE A 30 0.50 -13.90 18.70
CA ILE A 30 -0.03 -14.68 19.81
C ILE A 30 -0.36 -13.69 20.92
N ILE A 31 -1.61 -13.69 21.37
CA ILE A 31 -2.03 -12.95 22.56
C ILE A 31 -2.23 -13.99 23.65
N GLU A 32 -1.44 -13.92 24.70
CA GLU A 32 -1.68 -14.66 25.92
C GLU A 32 -2.61 -13.84 26.80
N ASN A 33 -3.78 -14.41 27.08
CA ASN A 33 -4.68 -13.84 28.05
C ASN A 33 -4.22 -14.28 29.44
N THR A 34 -3.99 -13.33 30.33
CA THR A 34 -3.76 -13.67 31.74
C THR A 34 -5.06 -14.21 32.31
N ASP A 35 -4.97 -15.09 33.32
CA ASP A 35 -6.15 -15.71 33.93
C ASP A 35 -7.18 -14.66 34.42
N ASP A 36 -6.72 -13.46 34.73
CA ASP A 36 -7.53 -12.34 35.20
C ASP A 36 -8.48 -11.75 34.12
N TYR A 37 -8.19 -11.95 32.82
CA TYR A 37 -8.96 -11.38 31.71
C TYR A 37 -9.43 -12.41 30.67
N ALA A 38 -9.24 -13.71 30.95
CA ALA A 38 -9.58 -14.81 30.05
C ALA A 38 -11.03 -14.75 29.53
N ASP A 39 -11.98 -14.36 30.39
CA ASP A 39 -13.40 -14.28 30.06
C ASP A 39 -13.84 -12.91 29.51
N ALA A 40 -13.00 -11.88 29.63
CA ALA A 40 -13.33 -10.51 29.21
C ALA A 40 -13.15 -10.31 27.70
N ILE A 41 -12.27 -11.08 27.07
CA ILE A 41 -11.96 -10.94 25.64
C ILE A 41 -12.61 -12.07 24.87
N SER A 42 -13.64 -11.74 24.09
CA SER A 42 -14.31 -12.72 23.24
C SER A 42 -13.34 -13.26 22.16
N PRO A 43 -13.54 -14.50 21.67
CA PRO A 43 -12.72 -15.06 20.59
C PRO A 43 -12.77 -14.24 19.28
N ALA A 44 -13.82 -13.46 19.08
CA ALA A 44 -13.94 -12.55 17.93
C ALA A 44 -13.06 -11.31 18.14
N LEU A 45 -13.12 -10.70 19.33
CA LEU A 45 -12.28 -9.55 19.69
C LEU A 45 -10.80 -9.92 19.67
N GLU A 46 -10.42 -11.08 20.23
CA GLU A 46 -9.03 -11.58 20.20
C GLU A 46 -8.50 -11.70 18.77
N ARG A 47 -9.33 -12.19 17.85
CA ARG A 47 -8.98 -12.31 16.43
C ARG A 47 -8.76 -10.96 15.79
N MET A 48 -9.63 -9.99 16.07
CA MET A 48 -9.49 -8.62 15.55
C MET A 48 -8.26 -7.92 16.12
N LEU A 49 -7.97 -8.09 17.41
CA LEU A 49 -6.75 -7.59 18.05
C LEU A 49 -5.50 -8.19 17.37
N LYS A 50 -5.46 -9.49 17.12
CA LYS A 50 -4.35 -10.15 16.41
C LYS A 50 -4.14 -9.57 15.02
N THR A 51 -5.23 -9.37 14.26
CA THR A 51 -5.18 -8.75 12.94
C THR A 51 -4.64 -7.32 13.04
N GLU A 52 -5.16 -6.52 13.97
CA GLU A 52 -4.76 -5.13 14.12
C GLU A 52 -3.28 -5.00 14.53
N ILE A 53 -2.80 -5.81 15.47
CA ILE A 53 -1.39 -5.88 15.87
C ILE A 53 -0.49 -6.28 14.69
N ALA A 54 -0.91 -7.26 13.89
CA ALA A 54 -0.09 -7.72 12.77
C ALA A 54 0.18 -6.61 11.74
N HIS A 55 -0.80 -5.73 11.51
CA HIS A 55 -0.75 -4.71 10.44
C HIS A 55 -0.31 -3.33 10.93
N ASN A 56 -0.69 -2.96 12.16
CA ASN A 56 -0.64 -1.57 12.61
C ASN A 56 0.23 -1.34 13.85
N TRP A 57 0.90 -2.37 14.39
CA TRP A 57 1.84 -2.20 15.50
C TRP A 57 3.11 -1.46 15.06
N THR A 58 3.41 -0.33 15.70
CA THR A 58 4.52 0.56 15.33
C THR A 58 5.70 0.50 16.29
N LYS A 59 5.52 -0.05 17.50
CA LYS A 59 6.54 -0.11 18.54
C LYS A 59 7.44 -1.35 18.39
N GLU A 60 8.53 -1.40 19.14
CA GLU A 60 9.40 -2.57 19.14
C GLU A 60 8.61 -3.81 19.62
N ARG A 61 8.79 -4.94 18.91
CA ARG A 61 8.10 -6.20 19.22
C ARG A 61 9.11 -7.33 19.36
N HIS A 62 8.80 -8.28 20.23
CA HIS A 62 9.62 -9.48 20.39
C HIS A 62 9.58 -10.33 19.09
N PRO A 63 10.68 -10.98 18.66
CA PRO A 63 10.73 -11.72 17.39
C PRO A 63 9.68 -12.83 17.22
N GLN A 64 9.09 -13.30 18.32
CA GLN A 64 8.03 -14.31 18.30
C GLN A 64 6.61 -13.75 18.22
N ASN A 65 6.44 -12.42 18.14
CA ASN A 65 5.13 -11.74 18.11
C ASN A 65 4.19 -12.19 19.24
N LEU A 66 4.74 -12.35 20.44
CA LEU A 66 4.01 -12.71 21.65
C LEU A 66 3.61 -11.44 22.41
N PHE A 67 2.33 -11.34 22.76
CA PHE A 67 1.73 -10.22 23.46
C PHE A 67 0.95 -10.71 24.68
N VAL A 68 0.86 -9.89 25.71
CA VAL A 68 0.01 -10.10 26.88
C VAL A 68 -0.95 -8.93 27.05
N ILE A 69 -2.10 -9.24 27.63
CA ILE A 69 -3.07 -8.24 28.06
C ILE A 69 -2.72 -7.85 29.49
N GLY A 70 -2.41 -6.56 29.71
CA GLY A 70 -2.10 -6.06 31.04
C GLY A 70 -3.30 -5.47 31.76
N ASP A 71 -4.22 -4.84 31.02
CA ASP A 71 -5.45 -4.27 31.57
C ASP A 71 -6.57 -4.31 30.52
N VAL A 72 -7.82 -4.41 31.00
CA VAL A 72 -9.02 -4.38 30.18
C VAL A 72 -10.07 -3.52 30.86
N ARG A 73 -10.51 -2.46 30.18
CA ARG A 73 -11.69 -1.69 30.54
C ARG A 73 -12.79 -1.99 29.53
N ILE A 74 -13.90 -2.55 29.97
CA ILE A 74 -15.09 -2.78 29.14
C ILE A 74 -16.21 -1.89 29.64
N GLU A 75 -16.85 -1.22 28.71
CA GLU A 75 -18.04 -0.39 28.89
C GLU A 75 -19.16 -0.93 27.99
N ASP A 76 -20.36 -0.34 28.08
CA ASP A 76 -21.51 -0.82 27.29
C ASP A 76 -21.28 -0.67 25.78
N GLY A 77 -20.88 -1.77 25.13
CA GLY A 77 -20.65 -1.89 23.70
C GLY A 77 -19.27 -1.43 23.20
N TRP A 78 -18.32 -1.06 24.08
CA TRP A 78 -16.97 -0.66 23.70
C TRP A 78 -15.96 -0.91 24.82
N GLY A 79 -14.67 -0.80 24.53
CA GLY A 79 -13.66 -0.87 25.59
C GLY A 79 -12.23 -0.59 25.14
N ILE A 80 -11.30 -0.69 26.08
CA ILE A 80 -9.87 -0.51 25.89
C ILE A 80 -9.14 -1.73 26.42
N VAL A 81 -8.17 -2.22 25.64
CA VAL A 81 -7.26 -3.29 26.03
C VAL A 81 -5.84 -2.75 26.00
N SER A 82 -5.12 -2.82 27.12
CA SER A 82 -3.70 -2.51 27.15
C SER A 82 -2.89 -3.76 26.79
N LEU A 83 -2.14 -3.67 25.70
CA LEU A 83 -1.35 -4.74 25.11
C LEU A 83 0.13 -4.47 25.33
N PHE A 84 0.87 -5.51 25.73
CA PHE A 84 2.30 -5.43 25.95
C PHE A 84 2.99 -6.56 25.19
N PRO A 85 4.12 -6.32 24.50
CA PRO A 85 4.95 -7.43 24.04
C PRO A 85 5.39 -8.25 25.26
N LYS A 86 5.49 -9.58 25.11
CA LYS A 86 5.92 -10.52 26.15
C LYS A 86 7.31 -11.09 25.83
N ALA A 87 8.15 -11.21 26.86
CA ALA A 87 9.46 -11.83 26.78
C ALA A 87 9.32 -13.30 27.05
N LEU A 88 10.25 -14.04 26.46
CA LEU A 88 10.47 -15.41 26.82
C LEU A 88 11.00 -15.50 28.26
N GLU A 89 10.41 -16.40 29.03
CA GLU A 89 10.79 -16.72 30.42
C GLU A 89 12.28 -17.11 30.57
N THR A 90 12.97 -17.43 29.47
CA THR A 90 14.39 -17.78 29.44
C THR A 90 15.34 -16.58 29.53
N GLU A 91 14.86 -15.35 29.47
CA GLU A 91 15.72 -14.18 29.66
C GLU A 91 15.99 -13.93 31.16
N SER A 92 17.28 -13.95 31.54
CA SER A 92 17.74 -13.96 32.95
C SER A 92 17.15 -12.84 33.82
N MET A 93 17.16 -12.98 35.15
CA MET A 93 16.69 -11.94 36.10
C MET A 93 17.25 -10.51 35.89
N LEU A 94 18.40 -10.36 35.22
CA LEU A 94 18.93 -9.04 34.81
C LEU A 94 18.13 -8.41 33.66
N ALA A 95 17.49 -9.22 32.82
CA ALA A 95 16.50 -8.78 31.83
C ALA A 95 15.21 -8.32 32.51
N ALA A 96 14.77 -8.91 33.61
CA ALA A 96 13.46 -8.59 34.23
C ALA A 96 13.24 -7.10 34.58
N GLN A 97 14.27 -6.38 35.06
CA GLN A 97 14.17 -4.93 35.31
C GLN A 97 14.14 -4.11 34.01
N HIS A 98 14.98 -4.46 33.03
CA HIS A 98 14.90 -3.89 31.69
C HIS A 98 13.59 -4.26 30.98
N TYR A 99 12.96 -5.34 31.42
CA TYR A 99 11.77 -5.88 30.81
C TYR A 99 10.51 -5.15 31.25
N SER A 100 10.40 -4.80 32.54
CA SER A 100 9.30 -3.93 33.00
C SER A 100 9.33 -2.57 32.30
N SER A 101 10.52 -1.99 32.07
CA SER A 101 10.65 -0.76 31.29
C SER A 101 10.30 -1.00 29.81
N PHE A 102 10.80 -2.08 29.21
CA PHE A 102 10.50 -2.43 27.83
C PHE A 102 9.00 -2.62 27.59
N GLN A 103 8.29 -3.31 28.49
CA GLN A 103 6.84 -3.45 28.43
C GLN A 103 6.17 -2.09 28.54
N SER A 104 6.53 -1.27 29.54
CA SER A 104 5.90 0.04 29.71
C SER A 104 6.15 1.00 28.52
N GLU A 105 7.31 0.93 27.89
CA GLU A 105 7.70 1.79 26.76
C GLU A 105 7.07 1.31 25.45
N ASN A 106 6.99 -0.01 25.27
CA ASN A 106 6.48 -0.64 24.05
C ASN A 106 5.03 -1.10 24.13
N GLY A 107 4.35 -0.90 25.25
CA GLY A 107 2.92 -1.18 25.38
C GLY A 107 2.09 -0.21 24.53
N MET A 108 0.94 -0.68 24.04
CA MET A 108 -0.03 0.13 23.31
C MET A 108 -1.43 -0.19 23.80
N ASN A 109 -2.30 0.81 23.77
CA ASN A 109 -3.72 0.59 23.97
C ASN A 109 -4.40 0.23 22.65
N ALA A 110 -5.36 -0.69 22.69
CA ALA A 110 -6.29 -0.95 21.61
C ALA A 110 -7.69 -0.51 22.06
N LEU A 111 -8.33 0.35 21.29
CA LEU A 111 -9.73 0.74 21.46
C LEU A 111 -10.59 -0.21 20.62
N PHE A 112 -11.72 -0.67 21.15
CA PHE A 112 -12.66 -1.50 20.42
C PHE A 112 -14.11 -1.06 20.59
N LEU A 113 -14.93 -1.37 19.58
CA LEU A 113 -16.40 -1.28 19.56
C LEU A 113 -16.93 -2.69 19.32
N GLU A 114 -18.00 -3.11 19.98
CA GLU A 114 -18.52 -4.48 19.87
C GLU A 114 -19.52 -4.67 18.71
N ASP A 115 -20.27 -3.62 18.36
CA ASP A 115 -21.28 -3.66 17.29
C ASP A 115 -21.29 -2.35 16.47
N PRO A 116 -20.69 -2.32 15.26
CA PRO A 116 -19.93 -3.42 14.66
C PRO A 116 -18.62 -3.67 15.41
N LEU A 117 -18.13 -4.91 15.37
CA LEU A 117 -16.85 -5.27 15.98
C LEU A 117 -15.69 -4.57 15.24
N LEU A 118 -15.15 -3.52 15.84
CA LEU A 118 -14.04 -2.72 15.34
C LEU A 118 -12.94 -2.66 16.38
N VAL A 119 -11.68 -2.65 15.94
CA VAL A 119 -10.51 -2.54 16.81
C VAL A 119 -9.52 -1.58 16.16
N ALA A 120 -8.93 -0.69 16.95
CA ALA A 120 -7.88 0.21 16.49
C ALA A 120 -6.81 0.38 17.57
N LEU A 121 -5.55 0.29 17.18
CA LEU A 121 -4.43 0.62 18.07
C LEU A 121 -4.31 2.13 18.28
N GLU A 122 -3.73 2.50 19.43
CA GLU A 122 -3.25 3.86 19.70
C GLU A 122 -2.42 4.38 18.54
N GLY A 123 -2.70 5.61 18.11
CA GLY A 123 -2.04 6.23 16.97
C GLY A 123 -2.62 5.86 15.60
N ASN A 124 -3.53 4.89 15.50
CA ASN A 124 -4.19 4.51 14.25
C ASN A 124 -5.36 5.46 13.92
N THR A 125 -5.48 5.88 12.65
CA THR A 125 -6.62 6.68 12.17
C THR A 125 -7.97 6.01 12.41
N SER A 126 -8.05 4.68 12.38
CA SER A 126 -9.28 3.94 12.65
C SER A 126 -9.81 4.14 14.08
N ALA A 127 -8.97 4.56 15.04
CA ALA A 127 -9.43 4.87 16.40
C ALA A 127 -10.41 6.05 16.41
N GLY A 128 -10.26 6.98 15.46
CA GLY A 128 -11.18 8.10 15.27
C GLY A 128 -12.62 7.65 14.97
N MET A 129 -12.83 6.58 14.18
CA MET A 129 -14.18 6.03 13.95
C MET A 129 -14.82 5.57 15.24
N ILE A 130 -14.06 4.78 16.00
CA ILE A 130 -14.57 4.14 17.20
C ILE A 130 -14.96 5.25 18.14
N ILE A 131 -14.05 6.21 18.40
CA ILE A 131 -14.31 7.40 19.23
C ILE A 131 -15.56 8.14 18.77
N ARG A 132 -15.71 8.45 17.47
CA ARG A 132 -16.88 9.17 16.94
C ARG A 132 -18.21 8.41 17.16
N SER A 133 -18.14 7.10 17.30
CA SER A 133 -19.30 6.23 17.54
C SER A 133 -19.66 6.13 19.03
N LEU A 134 -18.81 6.63 19.92
CA LEU A 134 -19.03 6.60 21.38
C LEU A 134 -19.87 7.80 21.87
N PRO A 135 -20.44 7.72 23.09
CA PRO A 135 -21.07 8.87 23.75
C PRO A 135 -20.13 10.07 23.86
N ALA A 136 -20.66 11.28 23.67
CA ALA A 136 -19.88 12.52 23.55
C ALA A 136 -18.96 12.79 24.77
N GLU A 137 -19.41 12.37 25.95
CA GLU A 137 -18.66 12.44 27.21
C GLU A 137 -17.36 11.61 27.18
N GLU A 138 -17.36 10.46 26.52
CA GLU A 138 -16.17 9.60 26.39
C GLU A 138 -15.20 10.13 25.34
N GLN A 139 -15.72 10.73 24.26
CA GLN A 139 -14.93 11.15 23.11
C GLN A 139 -13.76 12.07 23.49
N SER A 140 -14.03 13.06 24.34
CA SER A 140 -13.02 14.05 24.75
C SER A 140 -11.83 13.43 25.48
N SER A 141 -12.09 12.45 26.35
CA SER A 141 -11.05 11.76 27.10
C SER A 141 -10.22 10.89 26.16
N LEU A 142 -10.87 10.09 25.32
CA LEU A 142 -10.22 9.13 24.42
C LEU A 142 -9.47 9.78 23.27
N THR A 143 -9.97 10.91 22.76
CA THR A 143 -9.28 11.66 21.68
C THR A 143 -7.87 12.00 22.11
N THR A 144 -7.66 12.45 23.35
CA THR A 144 -6.33 12.81 23.86
C THR A 144 -5.38 11.60 23.92
N TYR A 145 -5.91 10.40 24.21
CA TYR A 145 -5.11 9.17 24.33
C TYR A 145 -4.87 8.44 23.01
N PHE A 146 -5.76 8.61 22.03
CA PHE A 146 -5.69 7.92 20.74
C PHE A 146 -5.47 8.88 19.57
N THR A 147 -5.08 10.14 19.83
CA THR A 147 -4.71 11.08 18.77
C THR A 147 -3.56 10.46 17.97
N PRO A 148 -3.66 10.34 16.64
CA PRO A 148 -2.55 9.89 15.83
C PRO A 148 -1.32 10.79 16.07
N GLU A 149 -0.18 10.19 16.42
CA GLU A 149 1.10 10.92 16.46
C GLU A 149 1.49 11.28 15.02
N TYR A 150 1.00 12.43 14.54
CA TYR A 150 1.51 13.04 13.33
C TYR A 150 2.82 13.74 13.67
N SER A 151 3.96 13.15 13.26
CA SER A 151 5.28 13.74 13.42
C SER A 151 5.30 15.15 12.84
N SER A 152 5.39 16.16 13.70
CA SER A 152 5.44 17.57 13.32
C SER A 152 6.78 17.90 12.68
N ALA A 153 6.84 18.04 11.35
CA ALA A 153 7.90 18.78 10.68
C ALA A 153 7.51 19.28 9.28
N GLY A 154 7.37 20.61 9.15
CA GLY A 154 8.00 21.32 8.03
C GLY A 154 7.12 21.94 6.94
N ASP A 155 6.54 23.10 7.26
CA ASP A 155 6.16 24.20 6.35
C ASP A 155 4.70 24.26 5.82
N LEU A 156 3.99 25.27 6.32
CA LEU A 156 2.56 25.52 6.19
C LEU A 156 2.24 26.28 4.89
N SER A 157 2.10 25.57 3.77
CA SER A 157 1.29 26.06 2.64
C SER A 157 0.66 24.99 1.74
N GLN A 158 0.82 23.71 2.07
CA GLN A 158 0.12 22.61 1.40
C GLN A 158 -0.53 21.77 2.48
N VAL A 159 -1.86 21.69 2.43
CA VAL A 159 -2.69 20.92 3.35
C VAL A 159 -2.19 19.47 3.28
N TYR A 160 -1.55 19.01 4.34
CA TYR A 160 -0.90 17.71 4.41
C TYR A 160 -1.94 16.59 4.42
N LEU A 161 -2.26 16.07 3.25
CA LEU A 161 -3.16 14.95 3.10
C LEU A 161 -2.29 13.72 2.89
N GLY A 162 -1.88 13.11 3.99
CA GLY A 162 -1.13 11.86 3.98
C GLY A 162 -2.00 10.74 3.43
N TYR A 163 -2.05 10.62 2.10
CA TYR A 163 -2.76 9.56 1.43
C TYR A 163 -2.06 8.22 1.67
N LYS A 164 -2.84 7.14 1.64
CA LYS A 164 -2.33 5.77 1.59
C LYS A 164 -2.49 5.18 0.22
N PHE A 165 -1.61 4.24 -0.09
CA PHE A 165 -1.73 3.46 -1.30
C PHE A 165 -3.09 2.74 -1.32
N PRO A 166 -3.85 2.79 -2.43
CA PRO A 166 -5.22 2.30 -2.49
C PRO A 166 -5.30 0.78 -2.68
N PHE A 167 -4.26 0.03 -2.31
CA PHE A 167 -4.17 -1.43 -2.38
C PHE A 167 -3.46 -1.97 -1.16
N ASP A 168 -3.70 -3.24 -0.85
CA ASP A 168 -2.94 -3.96 0.16
C ASP A 168 -1.44 -3.97 -0.20
N ARG A 169 -0.58 -3.71 0.80
CA ARG A 169 0.89 -3.67 0.67
C ARG A 169 1.47 -4.98 0.11
N SER A 170 0.82 -6.11 0.33
CA SER A 170 1.21 -7.44 -0.17
C SER A 170 1.05 -7.58 -1.69
N VAL A 171 0.19 -6.79 -2.32
CA VAL A 171 0.08 -6.69 -3.79
C VAL A 171 1.20 -5.80 -4.37
N GLY A 172 1.94 -5.14 -3.49
CA GLY A 172 3.21 -4.47 -3.75
C GLY A 172 3.06 -3.14 -4.49
N PHE A 173 4.08 -2.29 -4.34
CA PHE A 173 4.31 -1.10 -5.17
C PHE A 173 4.49 -1.43 -6.68
N ASN A 174 4.34 -2.70 -7.08
CA ASN A 174 4.39 -3.18 -8.45
C ASN A 174 3.14 -2.85 -9.26
N ILE A 175 2.14 -2.20 -8.65
CA ILE A 175 0.87 -1.80 -9.26
C ILE A 175 0.97 -0.44 -9.98
N TRP A 176 2.11 0.27 -9.95
CA TRP A 176 2.31 1.51 -10.71
C TRP A 176 2.71 1.29 -12.18
N ARG A 177 2.27 0.19 -12.81
CA ARG A 177 2.83 -0.28 -14.09
C ARG A 177 1.90 -0.09 -15.29
N HIS A 178 0.87 0.74 -15.15
CA HIS A 178 -0.03 1.01 -16.28
C HIS A 178 0.59 2.09 -17.19
N PRO A 179 0.66 1.88 -18.52
CA PRO A 179 1.33 2.79 -19.47
C PRO A 179 0.76 4.21 -19.52
N HIS A 180 -0.37 4.48 -18.86
CA HIS A 180 -1.02 5.78 -18.86
C HIS A 180 -0.60 6.70 -17.70
N GLY A 181 0.08 6.19 -16.67
CA GLY A 181 0.71 6.99 -15.62
C GLY A 181 -0.14 8.18 -15.11
N TRP A 182 0.51 9.29 -14.76
CA TRP A 182 -0.15 10.56 -14.46
C TRP A 182 -0.74 11.19 -15.73
N HIS A 183 -2.06 11.35 -15.77
CA HIS A 183 -2.74 11.92 -16.93
C HIS A 183 -3.94 12.80 -16.53
N ASN A 184 -4.47 13.54 -17.51
CA ASN A 184 -5.72 14.25 -17.34
C ASN A 184 -6.87 13.30 -17.66
N ASP A 185 -7.89 13.24 -16.80
CA ASP A 185 -9.17 12.66 -17.19
C ASP A 185 -9.82 13.51 -18.31
N ALA A 186 -10.92 13.01 -18.88
CA ALA A 186 -11.67 13.73 -19.93
C ALA A 186 -12.21 15.10 -19.48
N SER A 187 -12.24 15.36 -18.18
CA SER A 187 -12.69 16.60 -17.55
C SER A 187 -11.54 17.56 -17.20
N GLY A 188 -10.28 17.16 -17.46
CA GLY A 188 -9.08 17.92 -17.12
C GLY A 188 -8.61 17.74 -15.68
N ASN A 189 -9.26 16.90 -14.87
CA ASN A 189 -8.76 16.54 -13.53
C ASN A 189 -7.54 15.65 -13.67
N LYS A 190 -6.65 15.74 -12.69
CA LYS A 190 -5.43 14.93 -12.71
C LYS A 190 -5.65 13.60 -12.03
N ALA A 191 -5.22 12.53 -12.68
CA ALA A 191 -5.44 11.17 -12.23
C ALA A 191 -4.17 10.32 -12.29
N LEU A 192 -4.18 9.28 -11.48
CA LEU A 192 -3.20 8.21 -11.46
C LEU A 192 -3.90 6.89 -11.69
N ASP A 193 -3.40 6.11 -12.64
CA ASP A 193 -3.80 4.71 -12.80
C ASP A 193 -2.90 3.81 -11.96
N PHE A 194 -3.55 2.99 -11.15
CA PHE A 194 -2.92 1.97 -10.34
C PHE A 194 -3.36 0.61 -10.89
N GLY A 195 -2.48 -0.06 -11.63
CA GLY A 195 -2.83 -1.15 -12.52
C GLY A 195 -1.64 -1.92 -13.07
N GLY A 196 -1.92 -3.09 -13.66
CA GLY A 196 -0.92 -3.82 -14.44
C GLY A 196 -1.19 -5.32 -14.58
N GLY A 197 -0.41 -5.99 -15.45
CA GLY A 197 -0.60 -7.40 -15.84
C GLY A 197 -0.57 -8.45 -14.72
N ASP A 198 -0.18 -8.06 -13.50
CA ASP A 198 -0.12 -8.94 -12.32
C ASP A 198 -1.36 -8.83 -11.41
N ILE A 199 -2.27 -7.90 -11.67
CA ILE A 199 -3.45 -7.69 -10.81
C ILE A 199 -4.51 -8.75 -11.13
N THR A 200 -4.98 -9.47 -10.11
CA THR A 200 -6.03 -10.48 -10.25
C THR A 200 -7.43 -9.86 -10.08
N THR A 201 -8.48 -10.61 -10.43
CA THR A 201 -9.89 -10.19 -10.24
C THR A 201 -10.30 -10.05 -8.77
N ASP A 202 -9.44 -10.46 -7.83
CA ASP A 202 -9.72 -10.46 -6.40
C ASP A 202 -9.00 -9.32 -5.67
N THR A 203 -8.35 -8.41 -6.40
CA THR A 203 -7.68 -7.26 -5.80
C THR A 203 -8.69 -6.23 -5.30
N TYR A 204 -8.68 -5.99 -3.99
CA TYR A 204 -9.48 -4.94 -3.36
C TYR A 204 -8.86 -3.56 -3.55
N VAL A 205 -9.72 -2.57 -3.73
CA VAL A 205 -9.36 -1.17 -3.73
C VAL A 205 -9.73 -0.59 -2.39
N LEU A 206 -8.77 0.12 -1.79
CA LEU A 206 -8.87 0.71 -0.48
C LEU A 206 -9.01 2.23 -0.58
N SER A 207 -9.72 2.86 0.35
CA SER A 207 -9.75 4.31 0.43
C SER A 207 -8.36 4.86 0.79
N ALA A 208 -7.91 5.88 0.06
CA ALA A 208 -6.60 6.50 0.26
C ALA A 208 -6.62 7.51 1.42
N ALA A 209 -7.81 8.05 1.74
CA ALA A 209 -8.03 9.01 2.81
C ALA A 209 -9.38 8.74 3.49
N PRO A 210 -9.56 9.16 4.76
CA PRO A 210 -10.88 9.20 5.36
C PRO A 210 -11.72 10.29 4.70
N GLY A 211 -13.04 10.13 4.71
CA GLY A 211 -13.95 11.11 4.13
C GLY A 211 -15.38 10.62 3.98
N MET A 212 -16.20 11.43 3.31
CA MET A 212 -17.58 11.11 3.03
C MET A 212 -17.78 10.80 1.55
N VAL A 213 -18.46 9.69 1.27
CA VAL A 213 -18.91 9.35 -0.07
C VAL A 213 -19.95 10.36 -0.54
N THR A 214 -19.62 11.20 -1.50
CA THR A 214 -20.54 12.22 -2.02
C THR A 214 -21.37 11.73 -3.19
N SER A 215 -20.88 10.71 -3.91
CA SER A 215 -21.59 10.10 -5.03
C SER A 215 -21.06 8.68 -5.29
N ILE A 216 -21.96 7.77 -5.66
CA ILE A 216 -21.65 6.45 -6.20
C ILE A 216 -22.53 6.25 -7.42
N CYS A 217 -21.93 5.80 -8.52
CA CYS A 217 -22.66 5.38 -9.70
C CYS A 217 -22.30 3.93 -10.02
N LYS A 218 -23.32 3.06 -10.06
CA LYS A 218 -23.21 1.65 -10.41
C LYS A 218 -23.89 1.42 -11.75
N ASN A 219 -23.20 0.79 -12.70
CA ASN A 219 -23.82 0.49 -13.99
C ASN A 219 -24.94 -0.55 -13.87
N THR A 220 -26.06 -0.32 -14.54
CA THR A 220 -27.16 -1.29 -14.61
C THR A 220 -26.86 -2.42 -15.60
N ASP A 221 -26.24 -2.07 -16.72
CA ASP A 221 -25.99 -2.96 -17.87
C ASP A 221 -24.50 -3.27 -18.08
N GLY A 222 -23.66 -2.88 -17.13
CA GLY A 222 -22.22 -3.05 -17.12
C GLY A 222 -21.72 -3.65 -15.82
N ARG A 223 -20.40 -3.82 -15.68
CA ARG A 223 -19.79 -4.34 -14.46
C ARG A 223 -19.15 -3.25 -13.61
N GLN A 224 -18.92 -2.08 -14.19
CA GLN A 224 -18.14 -1.03 -13.57
C GLN A 224 -18.98 -0.11 -12.67
N ALA A 225 -18.33 0.46 -11.67
CA ALA A 225 -18.83 1.50 -10.82
C ALA A 225 -17.73 2.53 -10.54
N PHE A 226 -18.14 3.75 -10.24
CA PHE A 226 -17.26 4.80 -9.74
C PHE A 226 -17.83 5.41 -8.46
N MET A 227 -16.95 6.03 -7.68
CA MET A 227 -17.36 6.77 -6.48
C MET A 227 -16.51 8.02 -6.26
N TYR A 228 -17.13 9.02 -5.67
CA TYR A 228 -16.48 10.24 -5.21
C TYR A 228 -16.45 10.27 -3.69
N ILE A 229 -15.29 10.56 -3.12
CA ILE A 229 -15.10 10.74 -1.68
C ILE A 229 -14.56 12.15 -1.44
N GLN A 230 -15.34 12.98 -0.75
CA GLN A 230 -14.85 14.25 -0.21
C GLN A 230 -14.03 13.96 1.04
N THR A 231 -12.78 14.39 1.06
CA THR A 231 -11.83 14.01 2.11
C THR A 231 -12.12 14.74 3.42
N GLU A 232 -11.76 14.11 4.53
CA GLU A 232 -11.75 14.74 5.86
C GLU A 232 -10.69 15.83 5.92
N ASP A 233 -10.98 16.91 6.65
CA ASP A 233 -10.01 17.94 6.99
C ASP A 233 -9.01 17.38 8.02
N PRO A 234 -7.71 17.23 7.68
CA PRO A 234 -6.73 16.67 8.60
C PRO A 234 -6.52 17.53 9.86
N ASP A 235 -6.80 18.83 9.78
CA ASP A 235 -6.67 19.75 10.92
C ASP A 235 -7.94 19.79 11.78
N ASN A 236 -9.05 19.21 11.29
CA ASN A 236 -10.32 19.17 12.01
C ASN A 236 -11.09 17.85 11.73
N PRO A 237 -10.69 16.75 12.40
CA PRO A 237 -11.31 15.45 12.23
C PRO A 237 -12.83 15.48 12.44
N GLY A 238 -13.57 14.80 11.58
CA GLY A 238 -15.03 14.78 11.52
C GLY A 238 -15.62 15.88 10.62
N THR A 239 -14.79 16.75 10.04
CA THR A 239 -15.24 17.76 9.07
C THR A 239 -14.66 17.50 7.68
N LEU A 240 -15.36 17.96 6.64
CA LEU A 240 -14.99 17.72 5.24
C LEU A 240 -14.22 18.89 4.66
N LEU A 241 -13.11 18.59 3.98
CA LEU A 241 -12.31 19.58 3.28
C LEU A 241 -13.06 20.08 2.05
N LYS A 242 -13.25 21.40 1.94
CA LYS A 242 -14.02 21.98 0.83
C LYS A 242 -13.20 21.96 -0.46
N GLY A 243 -13.78 21.38 -1.51
CA GLY A 243 -13.20 21.39 -2.86
C GLY A 243 -12.18 20.29 -3.12
N GLU A 244 -11.93 19.41 -2.14
CA GLU A 244 -11.10 18.23 -2.33
C GLU A 244 -11.96 16.99 -2.46
N THR A 245 -11.75 16.23 -3.54
CA THR A 245 -12.50 15.01 -3.78
C THR A 245 -11.62 14.02 -4.52
N LEU A 246 -11.62 12.79 -4.04
CA LEU A 246 -11.03 11.65 -4.73
C LEU A 246 -12.12 10.96 -5.55
N LEU A 247 -11.93 10.88 -6.87
CA LEU A 247 -12.69 10.00 -7.73
C LEU A 247 -11.97 8.67 -7.80
N TYR A 248 -12.72 7.61 -7.68
CA TYR A 248 -12.31 6.23 -7.76
C TYR A 248 -13.11 5.60 -8.91
N LEU A 249 -12.44 4.97 -9.88
CA LEU A 249 -13.04 4.38 -11.09
C LEU A 249 -12.66 2.91 -11.26
N HIS A 250 -13.45 2.18 -12.06
CA HIS A 250 -13.21 0.80 -12.49
C HIS A 250 -13.33 -0.27 -11.37
N PHE A 251 -14.29 -0.12 -10.46
CA PHE A 251 -14.63 -1.21 -9.51
C PHE A 251 -15.76 -2.08 -10.02
N ASP A 252 -15.76 -3.34 -9.60
CA ASP A 252 -16.91 -4.23 -9.71
C ASP A 252 -18.07 -3.69 -8.87
N LYS A 253 -19.16 -3.29 -9.52
CA LYS A 253 -20.35 -2.69 -8.89
C LYS A 253 -20.98 -3.55 -7.78
N ASP A 254 -20.87 -4.86 -7.92
CA ASP A 254 -21.48 -5.86 -7.03
C ASP A 254 -20.56 -6.20 -5.85
N SER A 255 -19.31 -5.73 -5.90
CA SER A 255 -18.32 -5.91 -4.82
C SER A 255 -18.25 -4.74 -3.84
N ILE A 256 -18.90 -3.62 -4.14
CA ILE A 256 -18.97 -2.47 -3.23
C ILE A 256 -19.75 -2.89 -1.98
N PRO A 257 -19.14 -2.84 -0.77
CA PRO A 257 -19.81 -3.19 0.47
C PRO A 257 -21.14 -2.44 0.68
N ALA A 258 -22.12 -3.09 1.29
CA ALA A 258 -23.48 -2.56 1.39
C ALA A 258 -23.59 -1.30 2.26
N GLU A 259 -22.68 -1.15 3.21
CA GLU A 259 -22.50 0.00 4.09
C GLU A 259 -21.95 1.23 3.34
N ILE A 260 -21.27 1.02 2.21
CA ILE A 260 -20.73 2.09 1.37
C ILE A 260 -21.81 2.57 0.40
N LYS A 261 -22.46 3.68 0.78
CA LYS A 261 -23.51 4.36 0.05
C LYS A 261 -23.29 5.87 0.06
N GLN A 262 -24.07 6.62 -0.72
CA GLN A 262 -24.00 8.09 -0.67
C GLN A 262 -24.23 8.60 0.76
N ASN A 263 -23.40 9.57 1.17
CA ASN A 263 -23.26 10.14 2.50
C ASN A 263 -22.68 9.18 3.56
N ALA A 264 -22.25 7.98 3.19
CA ALA A 264 -21.50 7.13 4.11
C ALA A 264 -20.12 7.72 4.37
N TRP A 265 -19.69 7.63 5.62
CA TRP A 265 -18.30 7.88 5.98
C TRP A 265 -17.46 6.66 5.64
N VAL A 266 -16.26 6.88 5.12
CA VAL A 266 -15.26 5.84 4.87
C VAL A 266 -13.94 6.23 5.52
N GLU A 267 -13.21 5.23 5.99
CA GLU A 267 -11.87 5.42 6.52
C GLU A 267 -10.79 5.13 5.51
N ARG A 268 -9.62 5.72 5.74
CA ARG A 268 -8.38 5.32 5.08
C ARG A 268 -8.14 3.82 5.28
N GLY A 269 -7.82 3.13 4.19
CA GLY A 269 -7.61 1.68 4.17
C GLY A 269 -8.88 0.84 4.10
N GLN A 270 -10.08 1.45 4.22
CA GLN A 270 -11.33 0.71 4.10
C GLN A 270 -11.53 0.19 2.67
N ILE A 271 -11.97 -1.07 2.54
CA ILE A 271 -12.31 -1.67 1.25
C ILE A 271 -13.48 -0.92 0.63
N LEU A 272 -13.27 -0.36 -0.57
CA LEU A 272 -14.27 0.32 -1.37
C LEU A 272 -14.97 -0.62 -2.36
N GLY A 273 -14.25 -1.68 -2.77
CA GLY A 273 -14.71 -2.69 -3.71
C GLY A 273 -13.54 -3.50 -4.25
N ARG A 274 -13.79 -4.32 -5.26
CA ARG A 274 -12.78 -5.05 -6.03
C ARG A 274 -12.57 -4.41 -7.38
N LEU A 275 -11.36 -4.53 -7.90
CA LEU A 275 -11.08 -4.19 -9.29
C LEU A 275 -11.84 -5.08 -10.24
N VAL A 276 -12.38 -4.48 -11.29
CA VAL A 276 -12.83 -5.20 -12.47
C VAL A 276 -11.90 -4.85 -13.64
N GLU A 277 -11.86 -5.73 -14.63
CA GLU A 277 -11.23 -5.36 -15.89
C GLU A 277 -12.03 -4.22 -16.53
N GLY A 278 -11.36 -3.11 -16.83
CA GLY A 278 -11.97 -1.99 -17.51
C GLY A 278 -12.53 -2.43 -18.87
N GLY A 279 -13.62 -1.78 -19.27
CA GLY A 279 -14.26 -2.02 -20.56
C GLY A 279 -14.93 -0.76 -21.08
N ASP A 280 -15.33 -0.79 -22.35
CA ASP A 280 -16.12 0.27 -22.96
C ASP A 280 -17.58 0.17 -22.48
N GLU A 281 -17.88 0.96 -21.45
CA GLU A 281 -19.23 1.15 -20.93
C GLU A 281 -19.69 2.60 -21.18
N LEU A 282 -19.25 3.25 -22.25
CA LEU A 282 -19.57 4.66 -22.53
C LEU A 282 -21.08 4.92 -22.77
N ASN A 283 -21.85 3.89 -23.13
CA ASN A 283 -23.30 3.98 -23.35
C ASN A 283 -24.13 3.56 -22.11
N SER A 284 -23.50 3.30 -20.98
CA SER A 284 -24.16 2.85 -19.75
C SER A 284 -24.71 4.02 -18.91
N SER A 285 -25.43 3.70 -17.82
CA SER A 285 -25.96 4.70 -16.88
C SER A 285 -24.86 5.50 -16.17
N CYS A 286 -23.65 4.93 -16.06
CA CYS A 286 -22.45 5.50 -15.47
C CYS A 286 -21.31 5.35 -16.50
N PRO A 287 -21.26 6.21 -17.53
CA PRO A 287 -20.31 6.10 -18.63
C PRO A 287 -18.87 6.01 -18.13
N GLN A 288 -18.21 4.90 -18.45
CA GLN A 288 -16.84 4.62 -18.07
C GLN A 288 -16.11 3.95 -19.23
N TYR A 289 -14.83 4.26 -19.36
CA TYR A 289 -13.92 3.62 -20.30
C TYR A 289 -12.58 3.41 -19.60
N GLY A 290 -12.08 2.18 -19.65
CA GLY A 290 -10.75 1.84 -19.14
C GLY A 290 -10.20 0.67 -19.94
N VAL A 291 -8.88 0.65 -20.14
CA VAL A 291 -8.20 -0.47 -20.83
C VAL A 291 -7.46 -1.30 -19.80
N GLY A 292 -7.80 -2.59 -19.72
CA GLY A 292 -7.18 -3.53 -18.79
C GLY A 292 -7.59 -3.28 -17.33
N ARG A 293 -6.98 -4.04 -16.43
CA ARG A 293 -7.32 -4.03 -14.99
C ARG A 293 -6.49 -3.00 -14.23
N HIS A 294 -7.14 -1.94 -13.77
CA HIS A 294 -6.55 -0.86 -13.00
C HIS A 294 -7.62 -0.10 -12.21
N SER A 295 -7.22 0.59 -11.15
CA SER A 295 -8.00 1.65 -10.51
C SER A 295 -7.53 2.98 -11.06
N HIS A 296 -8.45 3.82 -11.54
CA HIS A 296 -8.15 5.20 -11.87
C HIS A 296 -8.57 6.08 -10.71
N ILE A 297 -7.64 6.88 -10.18
CA ILE A 297 -7.91 7.72 -9.00
C ILE A 297 -7.49 9.16 -9.26
N THR A 298 -8.40 10.11 -9.05
CA THR A 298 -8.07 11.53 -9.10
C THR A 298 -7.53 12.00 -7.77
N PHE A 299 -6.49 12.83 -7.80
CA PHE A 299 -5.95 13.50 -6.62
C PHE A 299 -6.08 15.02 -6.78
N PRO A 300 -6.14 15.79 -5.68
CA PRO A 300 -6.11 17.25 -5.76
C PRO A 300 -4.81 17.77 -6.40
N ASN A 301 -4.76 19.08 -6.62
CA ASN A 301 -3.60 19.74 -7.20
C ASN A 301 -2.33 19.44 -6.41
N LYS A 302 -1.25 19.16 -7.15
CA LYS A 302 0.07 18.84 -6.62
C LYS A 302 0.70 19.98 -5.81
N PRO A 303 1.64 19.65 -4.92
CA PRO A 303 2.08 18.31 -4.56
C PRO A 303 1.19 17.66 -3.50
N PHE A 304 1.22 16.34 -3.45
CA PHE A 304 0.53 15.53 -2.43
C PHE A 304 1.42 14.35 -2.00
N VAL A 305 1.10 13.68 -0.89
CA VAL A 305 1.92 12.60 -0.34
C VAL A 305 1.14 11.29 -0.29
N ILE A 306 1.68 10.21 -0.87
CA ILE A 306 1.16 8.85 -0.75
C ILE A 306 2.22 7.98 -0.04
N ASP A 307 1.90 7.41 1.12
CA ASP A 307 2.83 6.54 1.89
C ASP A 307 4.26 7.11 1.99
N SER A 308 4.37 8.37 2.43
CA SER A 308 5.63 9.11 2.58
C SER A 308 6.38 9.41 1.28
N HIS A 309 5.76 9.16 0.11
CA HIS A 309 6.28 9.57 -1.19
C HIS A 309 5.59 10.87 -1.61
N THR A 310 6.37 11.92 -1.79
CA THR A 310 5.84 13.19 -2.28
C THR A 310 5.71 13.14 -3.80
N MET A 311 4.47 13.25 -4.26
CA MET A 311 4.09 13.33 -5.66
C MET A 311 4.05 14.79 -6.08
N THR A 312 4.91 15.18 -7.01
CA THR A 312 4.97 16.52 -7.60
C THR A 312 5.08 16.45 -9.13
N THR A 313 5.30 17.57 -9.82
CA THR A 313 5.52 17.61 -11.28
C THR A 313 6.89 18.17 -11.61
N TYR A 314 7.45 17.70 -12.72
CA TYR A 314 8.46 18.43 -13.48
C TYR A 314 7.84 19.61 -14.24
N ASP A 315 8.69 20.52 -14.74
CA ASP A 315 8.27 21.66 -15.57
C ASP A 315 7.55 21.23 -16.87
N ASP A 316 7.80 20.01 -17.34
CA ASP A 316 7.15 19.41 -18.52
C ASP A 316 5.78 18.76 -18.21
N GLY A 317 5.34 18.79 -16.95
CA GLY A 317 4.07 18.23 -16.49
C GLY A 317 4.09 16.74 -16.14
N SER A 318 5.22 16.06 -16.31
CA SER A 318 5.40 14.66 -15.89
C SER A 318 5.50 14.53 -14.35
N LEU A 319 5.22 13.33 -13.82
CA LEU A 319 5.21 13.07 -12.38
C LEU A 319 6.64 12.99 -11.82
N LYS A 320 6.89 13.68 -10.71
CA LYS A 320 8.13 13.59 -9.94
C LYS A 320 7.81 12.97 -8.58
N ILE A 321 8.50 11.90 -8.21
CA ILE A 321 8.29 11.22 -6.92
C ILE A 321 9.54 11.43 -6.07
N LEU A 322 9.38 12.00 -4.88
CA LEU A 322 10.46 12.20 -3.92
C LEU A 322 10.27 11.25 -2.74
N LYS A 323 11.29 10.44 -2.44
CA LYS A 323 11.37 9.60 -1.23
C LYS A 323 12.70 9.84 -0.54
N ASP A 324 12.70 10.29 0.72
CA ASP A 324 13.93 10.44 1.52
C ASP A 324 15.07 11.19 0.79
N SER A 325 14.74 12.25 0.05
CA SER A 325 15.67 13.03 -0.79
C SER A 325 16.20 12.33 -2.06
N GLN A 326 15.77 11.10 -2.37
CA GLN A 326 15.98 10.48 -3.67
C GLN A 326 14.86 10.88 -4.62
N GLU A 327 15.27 11.35 -5.80
CA GLU A 327 14.39 11.75 -6.86
C GLU A 327 14.20 10.60 -7.85
N LEU A 328 12.96 10.16 -8.02
CA LEU A 328 12.58 9.27 -9.10
C LEU A 328 12.05 10.14 -10.24
N HIS A 329 12.88 10.29 -11.28
CA HIS A 329 12.50 10.92 -12.54
C HIS A 329 11.66 9.97 -13.39
N TRP A 330 10.43 10.38 -13.70
CA TRP A 330 9.54 9.70 -14.64
C TRP A 330 9.40 10.60 -15.87
N THR A 331 10.36 10.54 -16.79
CA THR A 331 10.24 11.22 -18.08
C THR A 331 9.66 10.25 -19.10
N LYS A 332 8.61 10.68 -19.82
CA LYS A 332 7.97 9.94 -20.90
C LYS A 332 8.90 9.65 -22.10
N ASP A 333 10.12 10.18 -22.14
CA ASP A 333 11.00 10.07 -23.30
C ASP A 333 12.38 9.49 -22.98
N THR A 334 12.66 8.31 -23.50
CA THR A 334 13.77 8.14 -24.46
C THR A 334 13.54 6.91 -25.34
N VAL A 335 13.00 7.19 -26.52
CA VAL A 335 13.15 6.49 -27.81
C VAL A 335 14.09 5.27 -27.79
N PHE A 336 13.52 4.07 -27.88
CA PHE A 336 14.23 2.94 -28.46
C PHE A 336 14.33 3.18 -29.97
N ASN A 337 15.55 3.35 -30.45
CA ASN A 337 15.85 3.40 -31.88
C ASN A 337 15.92 1.95 -32.43
N SER A 338 14.86 1.17 -32.20
CA SER A 338 14.65 -0.09 -32.90
C SER A 338 13.98 0.25 -34.23
N THR A 339 14.72 0.15 -35.32
CA THR A 339 14.28 0.53 -36.66
C THR A 339 13.31 -0.46 -37.30
N GLN A 340 12.65 -1.32 -36.53
CA GLN A 340 11.64 -2.24 -37.08
C GLN A 340 10.41 -2.33 -36.17
N ASP A 341 9.28 -2.00 -36.78
CA ASP A 341 7.91 -2.10 -36.31
C ASP A 341 7.65 -3.40 -35.54
N THR A 342 7.45 -3.27 -34.23
CA THR A 342 6.47 -4.11 -33.53
C THR A 342 5.71 -3.19 -32.61
N GLU A 343 4.48 -2.84 -33.00
CA GLU A 343 3.51 -2.16 -32.15
C GLU A 343 3.41 -2.87 -30.76
N GLY A 344 3.91 -2.21 -29.71
CA GLY A 344 3.45 -2.37 -28.33
C GLY A 344 3.68 -3.70 -27.59
N ALA A 345 4.73 -4.48 -27.89
CA ALA A 345 5.03 -5.73 -27.15
C ALA A 345 6.27 -5.66 -26.24
N CYS A 346 7.16 -4.69 -26.48
CA CYS A 346 8.47 -4.59 -25.85
C CYS A 346 8.65 -3.21 -25.19
N ASP A 347 7.67 -2.73 -24.44
CA ASP A 347 7.73 -1.35 -23.94
C ASP A 347 8.66 -1.22 -22.72
N LEU A 348 9.47 -0.15 -22.76
CA LEU A 348 10.01 0.44 -21.54
C LEU A 348 8.86 1.07 -20.77
N VAL A 349 8.52 0.48 -19.63
CA VAL A 349 7.66 1.13 -18.66
C VAL A 349 8.57 1.86 -17.68
N ASP A 350 8.69 3.18 -17.84
CA ASP A 350 9.24 4.13 -16.87
C ASP A 350 10.63 3.81 -16.29
N GLY A 351 11.69 4.08 -17.08
CA GLY A 351 13.03 4.44 -16.61
C GLY A 351 13.82 3.46 -15.73
N MET A 352 13.20 2.39 -15.22
CA MET A 352 13.74 1.52 -14.18
C MET A 352 13.45 0.04 -14.42
N ILE A 353 12.39 -0.33 -15.16
CA ILE A 353 12.10 -1.73 -15.50
C ILE A 353 11.57 -1.87 -16.94
N TRP A 354 12.25 -2.66 -17.77
CA TRP A 354 11.73 -3.10 -19.06
C TRP A 354 10.73 -4.25 -18.86
N HIS A 355 9.48 -4.10 -19.31
CA HIS A 355 8.41 -5.06 -19.03
C HIS A 355 7.85 -5.69 -20.31
N VAL A 356 8.00 -7.01 -20.44
CA VAL A 356 7.47 -7.82 -21.54
C VAL A 356 6.13 -8.41 -21.10
N TYR A 357 5.04 -7.72 -21.43
CA TYR A 357 3.66 -8.11 -21.06
C TYR A 357 2.85 -8.70 -22.23
N LYS A 358 3.48 -8.84 -23.41
CA LYS A 358 3.05 -9.59 -24.59
C LYS A 358 4.28 -10.22 -25.25
N ASP A 359 4.08 -11.14 -26.17
CA ASP A 359 5.18 -11.75 -26.94
C ASP A 359 6.02 -10.68 -27.66
N CYS A 360 7.27 -10.55 -27.22
CA CYS A 360 8.23 -9.55 -27.64
C CYS A 360 9.34 -10.19 -28.46
N PHE A 361 9.73 -9.58 -29.58
CA PHE A 361 10.77 -10.10 -30.47
C PHE A 361 11.89 -9.06 -30.60
N LEU A 362 13.08 -9.38 -30.11
CA LEU A 362 14.26 -8.53 -30.21
C LEU A 362 15.19 -9.00 -31.31
N SER A 363 15.55 -8.08 -32.20
CA SER A 363 16.61 -8.25 -33.18
C SER A 363 17.78 -7.30 -32.88
N GLY A 364 18.96 -7.56 -33.45
CA GLY A 364 20.13 -6.70 -33.30
C GLY A 364 20.73 -6.70 -31.89
N HIS A 365 21.50 -5.66 -31.55
CA HIS A 365 22.18 -5.52 -30.27
C HIS A 365 21.42 -4.55 -29.35
N ASN A 366 20.89 -5.06 -28.24
CA ASN A 366 20.11 -4.32 -27.27
C ASN A 366 20.84 -4.28 -25.93
N VAL A 367 20.90 -3.11 -25.30
CA VAL A 367 21.48 -2.91 -23.95
C VAL A 367 20.37 -2.37 -23.06
N VAL A 368 20.19 -3.00 -21.91
CA VAL A 368 19.21 -2.59 -20.90
C VAL A 368 19.94 -2.28 -19.60
N ASN A 369 20.00 -0.98 -19.27
CA ASN A 369 20.59 -0.46 -18.04
C ASN A 369 19.58 -0.42 -16.89
N SER A 370 18.64 -1.35 -16.88
CA SER A 370 17.52 -1.38 -15.95
C SER A 370 17.07 -2.82 -15.70
N HIS A 371 16.15 -3.04 -14.76
CA HIS A 371 15.62 -4.38 -14.52
C HIS A 371 14.80 -4.84 -15.73
N VAL A 372 14.80 -6.13 -16.04
CA VAL A 372 13.94 -6.72 -17.06
C VAL A 372 12.93 -7.63 -16.36
N TRP A 373 11.68 -7.53 -16.77
CA TRP A 373 10.62 -8.40 -16.28
C TRP A 373 9.78 -8.93 -17.43
N ILE A 374 9.52 -10.24 -17.41
CA ILE A 374 8.65 -10.92 -18.37
C ILE A 374 7.41 -11.37 -17.62
N GLY A 375 6.27 -10.82 -18.01
CA GLY A 375 4.97 -11.07 -17.40
C GLY A 375 4.44 -12.48 -17.67
N SER A 376 3.40 -12.87 -16.94
CA SER A 376 2.75 -14.17 -17.11
C SER A 376 2.20 -14.31 -18.53
N GLY A 377 2.34 -15.50 -19.13
CA GLY A 377 1.86 -15.80 -20.48
C GLY A 377 2.55 -15.03 -21.61
N SER A 378 3.67 -14.36 -21.35
CA SER A 378 4.42 -13.56 -22.33
C SER A 378 5.79 -14.19 -22.65
N MET A 379 6.22 -14.08 -23.90
CA MET A 379 7.51 -14.62 -24.37
C MET A 379 8.45 -13.52 -24.85
N LEU A 380 9.65 -13.41 -24.28
CA LEU A 380 10.73 -12.63 -24.87
C LEU A 380 11.55 -13.50 -25.82
N THR A 381 11.52 -13.22 -27.11
CA THR A 381 12.27 -13.93 -28.15
C THR A 381 13.42 -13.10 -28.66
N LEU A 382 14.66 -13.57 -28.47
CA LEU A 382 15.84 -13.02 -29.15
C LEU A 382 15.97 -13.70 -30.52
N GLU A 383 15.81 -12.92 -31.60
CA GLU A 383 15.98 -13.36 -32.98
C GLU A 383 17.42 -13.82 -33.29
N PRO A 384 17.66 -14.59 -34.38
CA PRO A 384 19.00 -15.06 -34.70
C PRO A 384 20.03 -13.91 -34.74
N TYR A 385 21.21 -14.16 -34.17
CA TYR A 385 22.31 -13.20 -34.06
C TYR A 385 22.02 -11.93 -33.23
N SER A 386 20.92 -11.88 -32.48
CA SER A 386 20.64 -10.74 -31.59
C SER A 386 21.30 -10.89 -30.22
N THR A 387 21.50 -9.78 -29.54
CA THR A 387 21.99 -9.75 -28.16
C THR A 387 21.12 -8.88 -27.29
N LEU A 388 20.95 -9.29 -26.04
CA LEU A 388 20.39 -8.49 -24.96
C LEU A 388 21.42 -8.46 -23.83
N ASP A 389 21.97 -7.29 -23.54
CA ASP A 389 22.96 -7.06 -22.49
C ASP A 389 22.29 -6.40 -21.28
N ILE A 390 22.30 -7.08 -20.13
CA ILE A 390 21.75 -6.59 -18.87
C ILE A 390 22.89 -6.45 -17.87
N ASP A 391 23.08 -5.26 -17.30
CA ASP A 391 24.03 -5.08 -16.20
C ASP A 391 23.52 -5.73 -14.92
N PHE A 392 23.76 -7.03 -14.75
CA PHE A 392 23.37 -7.79 -13.57
C PHE A 392 24.10 -7.37 -12.27
N SER A 393 25.05 -6.44 -12.33
CA SER A 393 25.65 -5.87 -11.10
C SER A 393 24.70 -4.89 -10.40
N SER A 394 23.77 -4.29 -11.15
CA SER A 394 22.80 -3.30 -10.68
C SER A 394 21.34 -3.65 -11.03
N SER A 395 21.15 -4.61 -11.95
CA SER A 395 19.85 -4.97 -12.51
C SER A 395 19.52 -6.46 -12.33
N TYR A 396 18.28 -6.87 -12.66
CA TYR A 396 17.85 -8.26 -12.60
C TYR A 396 16.96 -8.59 -13.79
N LEU A 397 16.84 -9.88 -14.10
CA LEU A 397 15.88 -10.42 -15.06
C LEU A 397 14.90 -11.32 -14.30
N LYS A 398 13.63 -10.89 -14.22
CA LYS A 398 12.55 -11.64 -13.59
C LYS A 398 11.67 -12.24 -14.68
N VAL A 399 11.25 -13.49 -14.51
CA VAL A 399 10.29 -14.17 -15.38
C VAL A 399 9.15 -14.66 -14.49
N SER A 400 7.93 -14.15 -14.73
CA SER A 400 6.73 -14.58 -14.03
C SER A 400 6.39 -16.05 -14.36
N PRO A 401 5.59 -16.72 -13.51
CA PRO A 401 5.01 -18.02 -13.87
C PRO A 401 4.36 -17.95 -15.25
N GLU A 402 4.53 -18.99 -16.08
CA GLU A 402 4.01 -19.07 -17.46
C GLU A 402 4.60 -18.06 -18.47
N GLY A 403 5.50 -17.17 -18.05
CA GLY A 403 6.33 -16.37 -18.94
C GLY A 403 7.56 -17.15 -19.42
N GLY A 404 8.27 -16.63 -20.43
CA GLY A 404 9.49 -17.29 -20.90
C GLY A 404 10.44 -16.43 -21.73
N ILE A 405 11.63 -16.99 -21.96
CA ILE A 405 12.66 -16.44 -22.84
C ILE A 405 13.00 -17.49 -23.89
N THR A 406 12.95 -17.10 -25.15
CA THR A 406 13.38 -17.92 -26.28
C THR A 406 14.62 -17.31 -26.92
N LEU A 407 15.72 -18.07 -26.92
CA LEU A 407 16.97 -17.70 -27.59
C LEU A 407 17.05 -18.44 -28.94
N LYS A 408 16.87 -17.73 -30.06
CA LYS A 408 17.05 -18.34 -31.39
C LYS A 408 18.53 -18.48 -31.74
N SER A 409 18.84 -19.15 -32.85
CA SER A 409 20.21 -19.55 -33.21
C SER A 409 21.20 -18.39 -33.12
N GLN A 410 22.27 -18.59 -32.35
CA GLN A 410 23.37 -17.62 -32.16
C GLN A 410 22.98 -16.30 -31.48
N SER A 411 21.76 -16.20 -30.94
CA SER A 411 21.40 -15.11 -30.03
C SER A 411 22.07 -15.28 -28.67
N LYS A 412 22.22 -14.16 -27.93
CA LYS A 412 22.88 -14.17 -26.62
C LYS A 412 22.18 -13.24 -25.64
N LEU A 413 21.96 -13.74 -24.43
CA LEU A 413 21.63 -12.94 -23.26
C LEU A 413 22.92 -12.81 -22.44
N TYR A 414 23.37 -11.58 -22.23
CA TYR A 414 24.59 -11.24 -21.49
C TYR A 414 24.26 -10.68 -20.12
#